data_AF-U2GSU6-F1
#
_entry.id   AF-U2GSU6-F1
#
_cell.length_a   1.000
_cell.length_b   1.000
_cell.length_c   1.000
_cell.angle_alpha   90.00
_cell.angle_beta   90.00
_cell.angle_gamma   90.00
#
_symmetry.space_group_name_H-M   'P 1'
#
loop_
_entity.id
_entity.type
_entity.pdbx_description
1 polymer ?
#
loop_
_entity_poly.entity_id
_entity_poly.type
_entity_poly.pdbx_seq_one_letter_code
_entity_poly.pdbx_strand_id
1 'polypeptide(L)'
;MPKIILFLALGFSLLAASELSEFQRAQTLEQSGDIKGAMQIYKSIAANSINAQSLASKTSLNAEPATPEAKVKQAKITQENKAEHHLQNALGIELYKFNYLLPVTYAKTVPDDGRKSVETKFQISLAKPLFYDVFGLRESLVAAYTQTSWWQITKKSSPFRETNYQPEIFLNFASPKYLEKIGIQNLKFGLLHESNGRDGSKSRSWNRAYVQSDFVYGNFSVSPRVWSVIGEKNDNKEILNYIGHGDVRLSYNLNDHIFSLMLRNNLHFDKTNKGAAELSYMFPIFSSGVYGYLQYFTGYGESLIDYDRHTDKVGLGFVILK
;
A
#
# COMPACT_ATOMS: atom_id res chain seq x y z
N MET A 1 24.90 -12.93 -34.46
CA MET A 1 26.13 -12.26 -33.95
C MET A 1 26.22 -12.44 -32.43
N PRO A 2 26.95 -13.44 -31.92
CA PRO A 2 27.15 -13.62 -30.47
C PRO A 2 28.65 -13.63 -30.14
N LYS A 3 29.29 -12.48 -29.92
CA LYS A 3 30.69 -12.43 -29.43
C LYS A 3 31.02 -11.29 -28.46
N ILE A 4 30.06 -10.46 -28.04
CA ILE A 4 30.34 -9.30 -27.15
C ILE A 4 29.87 -9.52 -25.70
N ILE A 5 29.01 -10.50 -25.42
CA ILE A 5 28.51 -10.76 -24.05
C ILE A 5 29.53 -11.54 -23.18
N LEU A 6 30.54 -12.18 -23.78
CA LEU A 6 31.44 -13.06 -23.02
C LEU A 6 32.57 -12.32 -22.27
N PHE A 7 32.95 -11.10 -22.66
CA PHE A 7 34.05 -10.37 -21.99
C PHE A 7 33.61 -9.53 -20.79
N LEU A 8 32.35 -9.08 -20.74
CA LEU A 8 31.80 -8.40 -19.56
C LEU A 8 31.40 -9.38 -18.44
N ALA A 9 30.96 -10.60 -18.80
CA ALA A 9 30.68 -11.64 -17.82
C ALA A 9 31.96 -12.23 -17.18
N LEU A 10 33.06 -12.39 -17.94
CA LEU A 10 34.33 -12.86 -17.38
C LEU A 10 34.95 -11.83 -16.41
N GLY A 11 34.93 -10.54 -16.75
CA GLY A 11 35.49 -9.48 -15.89
C GLY A 11 34.72 -9.30 -14.57
N PHE A 12 33.39 -9.40 -14.61
CA PHE A 12 32.57 -9.32 -13.39
C PHE A 12 32.71 -10.58 -12.51
N SER A 13 32.92 -11.75 -13.13
CA SER A 13 33.14 -13.00 -12.38
C SER A 13 34.49 -13.05 -11.65
N LEU A 14 35.55 -12.42 -12.19
CA LEU A 14 36.87 -12.37 -11.58
C LEU A 14 36.94 -11.43 -10.36
N LEU A 15 36.26 -10.29 -10.40
CA LEU A 15 36.18 -9.34 -9.27
C LEU A 15 35.31 -9.88 -8.13
N ALA A 16 34.18 -10.53 -8.45
CA ALA A 16 33.31 -11.16 -7.46
C ALA A 16 34.00 -12.33 -6.76
N ALA A 17 34.83 -13.11 -7.46
CA ALA A 17 35.57 -14.23 -6.88
C ALA A 17 36.63 -13.78 -5.85
N SER A 18 37.33 -12.67 -6.10
CA SER A 18 38.32 -12.14 -5.15
C SER A 18 37.71 -11.59 -3.87
N GLU A 19 36.57 -10.89 -3.97
CA GLU A 19 35.89 -10.35 -2.79
C GLU A 19 35.21 -11.45 -1.96
N LEU A 20 34.70 -12.51 -2.62
CA LEU A 20 34.15 -13.67 -1.92
C LEU A 20 35.24 -14.42 -1.11
N SER A 21 36.46 -14.51 -1.67
CA SER A 21 37.61 -15.13 -1.01
C SER A 21 38.09 -14.32 0.22
N GLU A 22 38.17 -13.00 0.10
CA GLU A 22 38.53 -12.12 1.23
C GLU A 22 37.44 -12.14 2.32
N PHE A 23 36.17 -12.22 1.94
CA PHE A 23 35.06 -12.36 2.88
C PHE A 23 35.13 -13.68 3.67
N GLN A 24 35.40 -14.81 3.01
CA GLN A 24 35.60 -16.10 3.69
C GLN A 24 36.81 -16.09 4.64
N ARG A 25 37.88 -15.39 4.26
CA ARG A 25 39.05 -15.19 5.12
C ARG A 25 38.70 -14.37 6.37
N ALA A 26 37.89 -13.33 6.23
CA ALA A 26 37.41 -12.53 7.36
C ALA A 26 36.56 -13.37 8.33
N GLN A 27 35.67 -14.24 7.81
CA GLN A 27 34.87 -15.15 8.63
C GLN A 27 35.73 -16.16 9.40
N THR A 28 36.81 -16.65 8.78
CA THR A 28 37.74 -17.58 9.45
C THR A 28 38.47 -16.90 10.61
N LEU A 29 38.89 -15.64 10.42
CA LEU A 29 39.55 -14.84 11.48
C LEU A 29 38.60 -14.54 12.64
N GLU A 30 37.33 -14.26 12.32
CA GLU A 30 36.28 -14.05 13.31
C GLU A 30 36.04 -15.31 14.16
N GLN A 31 35.97 -16.48 13.51
CA GLN A 31 35.82 -17.77 14.19
C GLN A 31 37.05 -18.16 15.04
N SER A 32 38.25 -17.72 14.66
CA SER A 32 39.47 -17.91 15.47
C SER A 32 39.64 -16.88 16.58
N GLY A 33 38.70 -15.95 16.77
CA GLY A 33 38.74 -14.92 17.82
C GLY A 33 39.56 -13.67 17.48
N ASP A 34 40.11 -13.55 16.26
CA ASP A 34 40.79 -12.35 15.78
C ASP A 34 39.80 -11.39 15.11
N ILE A 35 38.97 -10.79 15.96
CA ILE A 35 37.92 -9.85 15.56
C ILE A 35 38.52 -8.59 14.91
N LYS A 36 39.73 -8.18 15.32
CA LYS A 36 40.38 -6.96 14.80
C LYS A 36 40.88 -7.19 13.38
N GLY A 37 41.47 -8.36 13.10
CA GLY A 37 41.85 -8.77 11.75
C GLY A 37 40.66 -8.90 10.81
N ALA A 38 39.59 -9.57 11.24
CA ALA A 38 38.35 -9.70 10.47
C ALA A 38 37.74 -8.33 10.12
N MET A 39 37.67 -7.42 11.10
CA MET A 39 37.11 -6.07 10.93
C MET A 39 37.90 -5.22 9.92
N GLN A 40 39.22 -5.40 9.81
CA GLN A 40 40.02 -4.68 8.81
C GLN A 40 39.67 -5.13 7.38
N ILE A 41 39.43 -6.43 7.18
CA ILE A 41 39.05 -6.99 5.88
C ILE A 41 37.62 -6.57 5.51
N TYR A 42 36.68 -6.59 6.46
CA TYR A 42 35.32 -6.09 6.18
C TYR A 42 35.33 -4.60 5.78
N LYS A 43 36.19 -3.78 6.42
CA LYS A 43 36.34 -2.36 6.06
C LYS A 43 36.94 -2.15 4.66
N SER A 44 37.90 -2.96 4.24
CA SER A 44 38.51 -2.83 2.92
C SER A 44 37.53 -3.23 1.81
N ILE A 45 36.77 -4.31 1.99
CA ILE A 45 35.71 -4.72 1.06
C ILE A 45 34.66 -3.61 0.94
N ALA A 46 34.20 -3.05 2.06
CA ALA A 46 33.24 -1.95 2.05
C ALA A 46 33.77 -0.69 1.33
N ALA A 47 35.03 -0.29 1.59
CA ALA A 47 35.63 0.87 0.94
C ALA A 47 35.78 0.69 -0.59
N ASN A 48 36.11 -0.51 -1.04
CA ASN A 48 36.24 -0.82 -2.46
C ASN A 48 34.89 -0.78 -3.18
N SER A 49 33.83 -1.28 -2.55
CA SER A 49 32.47 -1.22 -3.10
C SER A 49 31.96 0.23 -3.29
N ILE A 50 32.28 1.11 -2.34
CA ILE A 50 31.92 2.54 -2.40
C ILE A 50 32.70 3.26 -3.52
N ASN A 51 34.00 2.98 -3.66
CA ASN A 51 34.81 3.56 -4.73
C ASN A 51 34.38 3.09 -6.12
N ALA A 52 34.02 1.81 -6.29
CA ALA A 52 33.53 1.28 -7.56
C ALA A 52 32.21 1.94 -8.01
N GLN A 53 31.28 2.22 -7.08
CA GLN A 53 30.05 2.97 -7.37
C GLN A 53 30.32 4.43 -7.75
N SER A 54 31.32 5.07 -7.13
CA SER A 54 31.71 6.45 -7.44
C SER A 54 32.35 6.58 -8.84
N LEU A 55 33.08 5.56 -9.29
CA LEU A 55 33.71 5.50 -10.61
C LEU A 55 32.69 5.24 -11.71
N ALA A 56 31.73 4.31 -11.49
CA ALA A 56 30.64 4.05 -12.43
C ALA A 56 29.76 5.29 -12.68
N SER A 57 29.63 6.16 -11.67
CA SER A 57 28.90 7.42 -11.78
C SER A 57 29.64 8.47 -12.61
N LYS A 58 30.99 8.48 -12.58
CA LYS A 58 31.82 9.45 -13.32
C LYS A 58 32.00 9.13 -14.80
N THR A 59 31.89 7.87 -15.21
CA THR A 59 32.06 7.47 -16.64
C THR A 59 30.88 7.89 -17.53
N SER A 60 29.73 8.23 -16.95
CA SER A 60 28.51 8.61 -17.69
C SER A 60 28.47 10.07 -18.21
N LEU A 61 29.50 10.89 -17.90
CA LEU A 61 29.50 12.34 -18.16
C LEU A 61 30.38 12.82 -19.32
N ASN A 62 31.07 11.93 -20.05
CA ASN A 62 31.98 12.32 -21.15
C ASN A 62 31.55 11.75 -22.51
N ALA A 63 30.40 12.20 -23.04
CA ALA A 63 30.05 12.05 -24.45
C ALA A 63 29.78 13.42 -25.09
N GLU A 64 30.38 13.66 -26.26
CA GLU A 64 30.40 14.94 -26.99
C GLU A 64 29.01 15.49 -27.39
N PRO A 65 28.89 16.82 -27.65
CA PRO A 65 27.63 17.53 -27.52
C PRO A 65 26.75 17.51 -28.79
N ALA A 66 25.52 17.01 -28.65
CA ALA A 66 24.38 17.37 -29.51
C ALA A 66 23.78 18.74 -29.11
N THR A 67 23.20 19.44 -30.09
CA THR A 67 22.83 20.86 -30.11
C THR A 67 21.88 21.33 -28.99
N PRO A 68 21.95 22.63 -28.58
CA PRO A 68 21.33 23.13 -27.35
C PRO A 68 19.80 23.10 -27.33
N GLU A 69 19.13 23.23 -28.47
CA GLU A 69 17.68 23.44 -28.54
C GLU A 69 16.85 22.15 -28.39
N ALA A 70 17.40 21.00 -28.80
CA ALA A 70 16.76 19.70 -28.58
C ALA A 70 16.87 19.25 -27.11
N LYS A 71 17.95 19.63 -26.42
CA LYS A 71 18.15 19.36 -25.00
C LYS A 71 17.15 20.13 -24.13
N VAL A 72 16.77 21.37 -24.45
CA VAL A 72 15.86 22.14 -23.60
C VAL A 72 14.43 21.59 -23.62
N LYS A 73 13.92 21.10 -24.76
CA LYS A 73 12.59 20.47 -24.83
C LYS A 73 12.57 19.05 -24.28
N GLN A 74 13.59 18.24 -24.58
CA GLN A 74 13.65 16.87 -24.06
C GLN A 74 14.02 16.83 -22.57
N ALA A 75 14.86 17.77 -22.09
CA ALA A 75 15.14 17.93 -20.67
C ALA A 75 13.97 18.56 -19.92
N LYS A 76 13.15 19.46 -20.49
CA LYS A 76 11.92 19.89 -19.82
C LYS A 76 10.90 18.75 -19.71
N ILE A 77 10.66 18.01 -20.79
CA ILE A 77 9.72 16.87 -20.76
C ILE A 77 10.24 15.73 -19.87
N THR A 78 11.57 15.53 -19.78
CA THR A 78 12.16 14.49 -18.91
C THR A 78 12.36 14.98 -17.47
N GLN A 79 12.59 16.27 -17.22
CA GLN A 79 12.71 16.84 -15.87
C GLN A 79 11.35 17.11 -15.24
N GLU A 80 10.31 17.48 -15.99
CA GLU A 80 8.94 17.53 -15.45
C GLU A 80 8.47 16.12 -15.07
N ASN A 81 8.77 15.10 -15.89
CA ASN A 81 8.47 13.70 -15.56
C ASN A 81 9.42 13.05 -14.53
N LYS A 82 10.64 13.57 -14.29
CA LYS A 82 11.57 13.04 -13.27
C LYS A 82 11.48 13.79 -11.94
N ALA A 83 11.23 15.09 -11.94
CA ALA A 83 11.19 15.89 -10.73
C ALA A 83 9.97 15.58 -9.85
N GLU A 84 8.86 15.09 -10.42
CA GLU A 84 7.74 14.53 -9.64
C GLU A 84 8.04 13.15 -9.02
N HIS A 85 9.06 12.44 -9.53
CA HIS A 85 9.45 11.11 -9.05
C HIS A 85 10.63 11.10 -8.05
N HIS A 86 11.19 12.26 -7.70
CA HIS A 86 12.28 12.35 -6.75
C HIS A 86 11.76 12.70 -5.35
N LEU A 87 11.30 11.67 -4.62
CA LEU A 87 11.33 11.50 -3.14
C LEU A 87 10.61 10.22 -2.68
N GLN A 88 9.85 9.55 -3.55
CA GLN A 88 9.21 8.25 -3.27
C GLN A 88 10.13 7.05 -3.58
N ASN A 89 11.06 6.82 -2.65
CA ASN A 89 11.67 5.55 -2.22
C ASN A 89 12.59 4.72 -3.17
N ALA A 90 13.81 4.45 -2.69
CA ALA A 90 14.70 3.36 -3.13
C ALA A 90 14.07 1.95 -3.11
N LEU A 91 12.92 1.80 -2.44
CA LEU A 91 12.15 0.56 -2.34
C LEU A 91 10.97 0.46 -3.33
N GLY A 92 10.59 1.56 -3.99
CA GLY A 92 9.44 1.62 -4.90
C GLY A 92 8.09 1.33 -4.24
N ILE A 93 7.90 1.81 -3.00
CA ILE A 93 6.65 1.63 -2.23
C ILE A 93 5.83 2.92 -2.30
N GLU A 94 4.55 2.76 -2.59
CA GLU A 94 3.55 3.83 -2.76
C GLU A 94 2.44 3.72 -1.70
N LEU A 95 1.75 4.82 -1.42
CA LEU A 95 0.53 4.80 -0.61
C LEU A 95 -0.62 4.21 -1.43
N TYR A 96 -1.43 3.31 -0.83
CA TYR A 96 -2.51 2.62 -1.55
C TYR A 96 -3.91 3.10 -1.19
N LYS A 97 -4.36 2.85 0.05
CA LYS A 97 -5.56 3.46 0.65
C LYS A 97 -5.13 4.60 1.57
N PHE A 98 -6.10 5.32 2.14
CA PHE A 98 -5.79 6.39 3.10
C PHE A 98 -4.94 5.88 4.27
N ASN A 99 -3.85 6.58 4.57
CA ASN A 99 -3.00 6.34 5.73
C ASN A 99 -3.36 7.38 6.78
N TYR A 100 -3.98 6.97 7.88
CA TYR A 100 -4.54 7.91 8.85
C TYR A 100 -4.35 7.46 10.28
N LEU A 101 -4.40 8.44 11.19
CA LEU A 101 -4.47 8.26 12.62
C LEU A 101 -5.62 9.11 13.15
N LEU A 102 -6.59 8.48 13.81
CA LEU A 102 -7.66 9.09 14.57
C LEU A 102 -7.35 8.87 16.06
N PRO A 103 -6.68 9.81 16.73
CA PRO A 103 -6.32 9.66 18.15
C PRO A 103 -7.55 9.41 19.02
N VAL A 104 -8.68 10.04 18.66
CA VAL A 104 -9.96 9.90 19.36
C VAL A 104 -11.03 9.50 18.35
N THR A 105 -11.61 8.34 18.59
CA THR A 105 -12.90 7.91 18.04
C THR A 105 -13.88 7.69 19.17
N TYR A 106 -15.18 7.87 18.90
CA TYR A 106 -16.25 7.65 19.85
C TYR A 106 -17.33 6.78 19.22
N ALA A 107 -17.56 5.59 19.79
CA ALA A 107 -18.66 4.71 19.44
C ALA A 107 -19.89 5.04 20.29
N LYS A 108 -21.03 5.29 19.64
CA LYS A 108 -22.30 5.60 20.31
C LYS A 108 -22.77 4.47 21.22
N THR A 109 -22.61 3.23 20.77
CA THR A 109 -22.97 2.01 21.50
C THR A 109 -21.79 1.05 21.51
N VAL A 110 -21.53 0.44 22.66
CA VAL A 110 -20.53 -0.63 22.81
C VAL A 110 -21.19 -1.87 23.39
N PRO A 111 -20.77 -3.09 22.99
CA PRO A 111 -21.24 -4.32 23.61
C PRO A 111 -20.77 -4.43 25.07
N ASP A 112 -21.47 -5.26 25.84
CA ASP A 112 -21.11 -5.59 27.22
C ASP A 112 -19.97 -6.63 27.27
N ASP A 113 -18.83 -6.28 26.68
CA ASP A 113 -17.57 -7.05 26.73
C ASP A 113 -16.46 -6.30 27.47
N GLY A 114 -16.86 -5.25 28.19
CA GLY A 114 -15.97 -4.38 28.95
C GLY A 114 -15.14 -3.41 28.09
N ARG A 115 -15.36 -3.29 26.78
CA ARG A 115 -14.72 -2.25 25.96
C ARG A 115 -15.26 -0.85 26.32
N LYS A 116 -14.46 0.18 26.08
CA LYS A 116 -14.83 1.59 26.22
C LYS A 116 -15.26 2.16 24.88
N SER A 117 -16.12 3.18 24.92
CA SER A 117 -16.60 3.89 23.72
C SER A 117 -15.50 4.66 23.00
N VAL A 118 -14.40 5.01 23.68
CA VAL A 118 -13.29 5.77 23.11
C VAL A 118 -12.13 4.85 22.72
N GLU A 119 -11.73 4.94 21.45
CA GLU A 119 -10.58 4.22 20.89
C GLU A 119 -9.71 5.15 20.05
N THR A 120 -8.42 4.86 19.95
CA THR A 120 -7.61 5.30 18.80
C THR A 120 -7.85 4.34 17.64
N LYS A 121 -8.06 4.87 16.44
CA LYS A 121 -8.16 4.09 15.20
C LYS A 121 -7.09 4.56 14.23
N PHE A 122 -6.38 3.65 13.58
CA PHE A 122 -5.44 4.02 12.53
C PHE A 122 -5.42 3.00 11.41
N GLN A 123 -5.02 3.45 10.22
CA GLN A 123 -4.82 2.61 9.06
C GLN A 123 -3.48 2.92 8.41
N ILE A 124 -2.75 1.85 8.07
CA ILE A 124 -1.55 1.90 7.23
C ILE A 124 -1.88 1.13 5.96
N SER A 125 -1.58 1.71 4.80
CA SER A 125 -1.89 1.09 3.51
C SER A 125 -0.86 1.43 2.46
N LEU A 126 -0.14 0.41 2.00
CA LEU A 126 0.98 0.53 1.08
C LEU A 126 0.79 -0.42 -0.11
N ALA A 127 1.32 -0.04 -1.26
CA ALA A 127 1.40 -0.88 -2.44
C ALA A 127 2.80 -0.83 -3.05
N LYS A 128 3.16 -1.90 -3.75
CA LYS A 128 4.36 -2.01 -4.54
C LYS A 128 4.02 -2.72 -5.85
N PRO A 129 4.10 -2.02 -6.99
CA PRO A 129 4.13 -2.67 -8.29
C PRO A 129 5.35 -3.60 -8.37
N LEU A 130 5.09 -4.85 -8.73
CA LEU A 130 6.10 -5.91 -8.85
C LEU A 130 6.59 -6.04 -10.29
N PHE A 131 5.66 -6.01 -11.24
CA PHE A 131 5.94 -6.12 -12.67
C PHE A 131 5.02 -5.20 -13.45
N TYR A 132 5.49 -4.78 -14.62
CA TYR A 132 4.77 -3.94 -15.54
C TYR A 132 4.81 -4.57 -16.93
N ASP A 133 3.67 -4.52 -17.61
CA ASP A 133 3.51 -4.79 -19.04
C ASP A 133 4.15 -6.11 -19.50
N VAL A 134 3.96 -7.18 -18.71
CA VAL A 134 4.45 -8.54 -19.00
C VAL A 134 3.77 -9.12 -20.23
N PHE A 135 2.50 -8.77 -20.47
CA PHE A 135 1.66 -9.25 -21.56
C PHE A 135 1.45 -8.21 -22.67
N GLY A 136 2.01 -6.99 -22.54
CA GLY A 136 1.80 -5.91 -23.51
C GLY A 136 0.38 -5.31 -23.46
N LEU A 137 -0.34 -5.48 -22.35
CA LEU A 137 -1.74 -5.05 -22.18
C LEU A 137 -1.86 -3.80 -21.28
N ARG A 138 -0.75 -3.09 -21.05
CA ARG A 138 -0.67 -1.93 -20.12
C ARG A 138 -1.07 -2.30 -18.69
N GLU A 139 -0.70 -3.50 -18.27
CA GLU A 139 -1.02 -4.02 -16.94
C GLU A 139 0.14 -3.86 -15.94
N SER A 140 -0.19 -3.81 -14.66
CA SER A 140 0.77 -3.96 -13.58
C SER A 140 0.33 -5.06 -12.63
N LEU A 141 1.27 -5.91 -12.20
CA LEU A 141 1.07 -6.81 -11.07
C LEU A 141 1.50 -6.06 -9.81
N VAL A 142 0.58 -5.91 -8.86
CA VAL A 142 0.80 -5.10 -7.65
C VAL A 142 0.57 -5.96 -6.42
N ALA A 143 1.49 -5.91 -5.48
CA ALA A 143 1.27 -6.38 -4.12
C ALA A 143 0.93 -5.19 -3.23
N ALA A 144 -0.11 -5.31 -2.42
CA ALA A 144 -0.54 -4.29 -1.48
C ALA A 144 -0.80 -4.90 -0.11
N TYR A 145 -0.71 -4.05 0.90
CA TYR A 145 -0.96 -4.40 2.27
C TYR A 145 -1.71 -3.26 2.95
N THR A 146 -2.85 -3.58 3.57
CA THR A 146 -3.57 -2.65 4.43
C THR A 146 -3.71 -3.24 5.82
N GLN A 147 -3.49 -2.44 6.84
CA GLN A 147 -3.74 -2.80 8.23
C GLN A 147 -4.59 -1.72 8.88
N THR A 148 -5.68 -2.11 9.55
CA THR A 148 -6.48 -1.20 10.38
C THR A 148 -6.49 -1.71 11.82
N SER A 149 -6.25 -0.83 12.78
CA SER A 149 -6.20 -1.18 14.20
C SER A 149 -7.12 -0.29 15.03
N TRP A 150 -7.76 -0.90 16.03
CA TRP A 150 -8.60 -0.25 17.04
C TRP A 150 -8.00 -0.48 18.42
N TRP A 151 -7.63 0.61 19.07
CA TRP A 151 -6.79 0.61 20.27
C TRP A 151 -7.52 1.25 21.46
N GLN A 152 -7.73 0.47 22.53
CA GLN A 152 -8.46 0.90 23.73
C GLN A 152 -7.56 1.73 24.65
N ILE A 153 -7.11 2.90 24.20
CA ILE A 153 -6.18 3.77 24.94
C ILE A 153 -6.69 4.17 26.33
N THR A 154 -8.01 4.20 26.52
CA THR A 154 -8.67 4.57 27.79
C THR A 154 -8.87 3.40 28.76
N LYS A 155 -8.54 2.16 28.36
CA LYS A 155 -8.59 0.99 29.26
C LYS A 155 -7.27 0.83 30.02
N LYS A 156 -7.34 0.14 31.17
CA LYS A 156 -6.15 -0.30 31.90
C LYS A 156 -5.24 -1.12 30.97
N SER A 157 -3.95 -0.78 30.97
CA SER A 157 -2.91 -1.35 30.11
C SER A 157 -3.10 -1.09 28.61
N SER A 158 -4.06 -0.25 28.22
CA SER A 158 -4.31 0.22 26.84
C SER A 158 -4.16 -0.89 25.78
N PRO A 159 -4.95 -1.98 25.82
CA PRO A 159 -4.79 -3.08 24.86
C PRO A 159 -5.36 -2.73 23.48
N PHE A 160 -4.79 -3.32 22.43
CA PHE A 160 -5.47 -3.38 21.13
C PHE A 160 -6.73 -4.23 21.23
N ARG A 161 -7.88 -3.65 20.87
CA ARG A 161 -9.13 -4.40 20.80
C ARG A 161 -9.19 -5.26 19.57
N GLU A 162 -8.69 -4.77 18.44
CA GLU A 162 -8.73 -5.46 17.15
C GLU A 162 -7.66 -4.90 16.21
N THR A 163 -7.11 -5.77 15.37
CA THR A 163 -6.33 -5.38 14.20
C THR A 163 -6.78 -6.25 13.03
N ASN A 164 -6.98 -5.68 11.85
CA ASN A 164 -7.27 -6.42 10.63
C ASN A 164 -6.12 -6.25 9.65
N TYR A 165 -5.63 -7.38 9.15
CA TYR A 165 -4.53 -7.53 8.22
C TYR A 165 -5.11 -7.87 6.85
N GLN A 166 -4.84 -7.04 5.84
CA GLN A 166 -5.37 -7.19 4.48
C GLN A 166 -4.23 -7.20 3.44
N PRO A 167 -3.45 -8.28 3.31
CA PRO A 167 -2.60 -8.47 2.15
C PRO A 167 -3.45 -8.71 0.89
N GLU A 168 -2.99 -8.15 -0.22
CA GLU A 168 -3.71 -8.09 -1.49
C GLU A 168 -2.71 -8.22 -2.64
N ILE A 169 -3.03 -9.02 -3.65
CA ILE A 169 -2.28 -9.06 -4.91
C ILE A 169 -3.26 -8.89 -6.06
N PHE A 170 -2.94 -8.02 -7.02
CA PHE A 170 -3.85 -7.73 -8.11
C PHE A 170 -3.14 -7.38 -9.41
N LEU A 171 -3.81 -7.72 -10.51
CA LEU A 171 -3.51 -7.21 -11.84
C LEU A 171 -4.33 -5.95 -12.06
N ASN A 172 -3.69 -4.85 -12.42
CA ASN A 172 -4.32 -3.59 -12.77
C ASN A 172 -4.07 -3.28 -14.24
N PHE A 173 -5.11 -3.31 -15.06
CA PHE A 173 -5.07 -2.96 -16.47
C PHE A 173 -5.38 -1.47 -16.63
N ALA A 174 -4.41 -0.67 -17.04
CA ALA A 174 -4.64 0.73 -17.34
C ALA A 174 -5.49 0.85 -18.62
N SER A 175 -6.51 1.70 -18.59
CA SER A 175 -7.42 1.86 -19.73
C SER A 175 -6.70 2.44 -20.94
N PRO A 176 -7.07 2.06 -22.18
CA PRO A 176 -6.63 2.78 -23.37
C PRO A 176 -7.07 4.25 -23.33
N LYS A 177 -6.29 5.14 -23.95
CA LYS A 177 -6.53 6.60 -23.92
C LYS A 177 -7.95 7.02 -24.33
N TYR A 178 -8.64 6.26 -25.17
CA TYR A 178 -10.01 6.57 -25.57
C TYR A 178 -11.04 6.28 -24.47
N LEU A 179 -10.79 5.28 -23.60
CA LEU A 179 -11.60 5.00 -22.42
C LEU A 179 -11.29 5.97 -21.27
N GLU A 180 -10.02 6.35 -21.11
CA GLU A 180 -9.61 7.39 -20.14
C GLU A 180 -10.36 8.72 -20.38
N LYS A 181 -10.56 9.10 -21.66
CA LYS A 181 -11.32 10.31 -22.06
C LYS A 181 -12.79 10.29 -21.63
N ILE A 182 -13.41 9.12 -21.52
CA ILE A 182 -14.77 8.96 -21.03
C ILE A 182 -14.80 8.56 -19.54
N GLY A 183 -13.68 8.74 -18.85
CA GLY A 183 -13.55 8.63 -17.39
C GLY A 183 -13.10 7.27 -16.86
N ILE A 184 -13.05 6.22 -17.67
CA ILE A 184 -12.65 4.88 -17.20
C ILE A 184 -11.12 4.82 -17.07
N GLN A 185 -10.60 4.65 -15.86
CA GLN A 185 -9.16 4.71 -15.61
C GLN A 185 -8.51 3.33 -15.69
N ASN A 186 -9.14 2.31 -15.13
CA ASN A 186 -8.55 0.98 -15.05
C ASN A 186 -9.59 -0.13 -14.86
N LEU A 187 -9.12 -1.37 -14.97
CA LEU A 187 -9.82 -2.56 -14.51
C LEU A 187 -8.85 -3.41 -13.68
N LYS A 188 -9.24 -3.76 -12.45
CA LYS A 188 -8.45 -4.51 -11.49
C LYS A 188 -9.06 -5.88 -11.25
N PHE A 189 -8.23 -6.90 -11.22
CA PHE A 189 -8.57 -8.26 -10.79
C PHE A 189 -7.63 -8.64 -9.66
N GLY A 190 -8.18 -8.93 -8.48
CA GLY A 190 -7.33 -9.16 -7.31
C GLY A 190 -7.78 -10.27 -6.41
N LEU A 191 -6.81 -10.78 -5.66
CA LEU A 191 -6.98 -11.70 -4.55
C LEU A 191 -6.65 -10.95 -3.26
N LEU A 192 -7.56 -11.03 -2.30
CA LEU A 192 -7.47 -10.29 -1.05
C LEU A 192 -7.76 -11.26 0.10
N HIS A 193 -6.76 -11.46 0.96
CA HIS A 193 -6.94 -12.15 2.23
C HIS A 193 -7.18 -11.10 3.32
N GLU A 194 -8.16 -11.31 4.18
CA GLU A 194 -8.38 -10.46 5.34
C GLU A 194 -8.55 -11.32 6.59
N SER A 195 -7.76 -11.06 7.62
CA SER A 195 -7.86 -11.74 8.92
C SER A 195 -7.54 -10.80 10.06
N ASN A 196 -7.91 -11.19 11.28
CA ASN A 196 -7.59 -10.42 12.48
C ASN A 196 -6.40 -10.93 13.30
N GLY A 197 -5.73 -11.98 12.81
CA GLY A 197 -4.56 -12.56 13.47
C GLY A 197 -4.84 -13.15 14.86
N ARG A 198 -6.11 -13.49 15.16
CA ARG A 198 -6.52 -14.12 16.41
C ARG A 198 -6.82 -15.61 16.23
N ASP A 199 -6.86 -16.31 17.34
CA ASP A 199 -7.17 -17.73 17.43
C ASP A 199 -8.53 -18.00 18.09
N GLY A 200 -8.94 -19.27 18.05
CA GLY A 200 -10.15 -19.77 18.69
C GLY A 200 -11.41 -19.01 18.30
N SER A 201 -12.29 -18.76 19.28
CA SER A 201 -13.59 -18.12 19.06
C SER A 201 -13.50 -16.65 18.62
N LYS A 202 -12.34 -16.01 18.77
CA LYS A 202 -12.08 -14.63 18.33
C LYS A 202 -11.43 -14.56 16.95
N SER A 203 -11.01 -15.70 16.39
CA SER A 203 -10.47 -15.74 15.03
C SER A 203 -11.52 -15.27 14.04
N ARG A 204 -11.12 -14.43 13.09
CA ARG A 204 -11.94 -14.01 11.96
C ARG A 204 -11.03 -13.96 10.74
N SER A 205 -11.49 -14.59 9.66
CA SER A 205 -10.74 -14.67 8.42
C SER A 205 -11.65 -14.96 7.23
N TRP A 206 -11.24 -14.47 6.06
CA TRP A 206 -11.86 -14.78 4.79
C TRP A 206 -10.95 -14.38 3.64
N ASN A 207 -11.17 -15.00 2.47
CA ASN A 207 -10.46 -14.66 1.24
C ASN A 207 -11.46 -14.24 0.17
N ARG A 208 -11.06 -13.31 -0.68
CA ARG A 208 -11.88 -12.77 -1.77
C ARG A 208 -11.10 -12.76 -3.07
N ALA A 209 -11.77 -13.15 -4.14
CA ALA A 209 -11.43 -12.69 -5.49
C ALA A 209 -12.34 -11.52 -5.83
N TYR A 210 -11.79 -10.43 -6.37
CA TYR A 210 -12.57 -9.23 -6.66
C TYR A 210 -12.25 -8.64 -8.04
N VAL A 211 -13.22 -7.88 -8.54
CA VAL A 211 -13.08 -6.99 -9.69
C VAL A 211 -13.40 -5.57 -9.25
N GLN A 212 -12.56 -4.61 -9.62
CA GLN A 212 -12.77 -3.19 -9.35
C GLN A 212 -12.46 -2.39 -10.62
N SER A 213 -13.14 -1.27 -10.82
CA SER A 213 -12.75 -0.27 -11.82
C SER A 213 -12.82 1.10 -11.17
N ASP A 214 -11.95 2.01 -11.57
CA ASP A 214 -11.98 3.41 -11.12
C ASP A 214 -12.46 4.30 -12.27
N PHE A 215 -13.49 5.10 -12.01
CA PHE A 215 -14.06 6.09 -12.92
C PHE A 215 -13.79 7.49 -12.38
N VAL A 216 -13.31 8.40 -13.23
CA VAL A 216 -12.96 9.78 -12.85
C VAL A 216 -13.57 10.76 -13.84
N TYR A 217 -14.35 11.71 -13.33
CA TYR A 217 -15.01 12.77 -14.09
C TYR A 217 -14.74 14.11 -13.41
N GLY A 218 -13.76 14.85 -13.93
CA GLY A 218 -13.29 16.09 -13.32
C GLY A 218 -12.83 15.84 -11.88
N ASN A 219 -13.55 16.43 -10.93
CA ASN A 219 -13.23 16.35 -9.51
C ASN A 219 -13.92 15.17 -8.78
N PHE A 220 -14.76 14.41 -9.48
CA PHE A 220 -15.51 13.30 -8.91
C PHE A 220 -14.92 11.98 -9.36
N SER A 221 -14.90 11.00 -8.46
CA SER A 221 -14.47 9.63 -8.75
C SER A 221 -15.41 8.61 -8.13
N VAL A 222 -15.55 7.48 -8.82
CA VAL A 222 -16.38 6.34 -8.42
C VAL A 222 -15.56 5.07 -8.61
N SER A 223 -15.47 4.26 -7.57
CA SER A 223 -14.75 2.99 -7.57
C SER A 223 -15.67 1.88 -7.09
N PRO A 224 -16.50 1.30 -7.98
CA PRO A 224 -17.25 0.10 -7.66
C PRO A 224 -16.31 -1.10 -7.60
N ARG A 225 -16.55 -1.95 -6.60
CA ARG A 225 -15.84 -3.22 -6.44
C ARG A 225 -16.84 -4.31 -6.09
N VAL A 226 -16.73 -5.43 -6.77
CA VAL A 226 -17.49 -6.65 -6.50
C VAL A 226 -16.55 -7.78 -6.18
N TRP A 227 -16.97 -8.70 -5.30
CA TRP A 227 -16.15 -9.83 -4.89
C TRP A 227 -16.95 -11.12 -4.75
N SER A 228 -16.23 -12.24 -4.92
CA SER A 228 -16.65 -13.55 -4.49
C SER A 228 -15.74 -14.04 -3.37
N VAL A 229 -16.31 -14.69 -2.37
CA VAL A 229 -15.54 -15.38 -1.34
C VAL A 229 -14.91 -16.62 -1.95
N ILE A 230 -13.66 -16.89 -1.62
CA ILE A 230 -12.90 -18.07 -2.06
C ILE A 230 -12.32 -18.80 -0.83
N GLY A 231 -12.17 -20.12 -0.92
CA GLY A 231 -11.67 -20.92 0.18
C GLY A 231 -12.63 -21.01 1.38
N GLU A 232 -12.09 -21.41 2.54
CA GLU A 232 -12.88 -21.63 3.74
C GLU A 232 -13.27 -20.34 4.47
N LYS A 233 -14.45 -20.36 5.12
CA LYS A 233 -15.03 -19.25 5.90
C LYS A 233 -15.40 -19.67 7.33
N ASN A 234 -14.71 -20.66 7.88
CA ASN A 234 -15.12 -21.35 9.11
C ASN A 234 -15.32 -20.39 10.29
N ASP A 235 -14.51 -19.35 10.38
CA ASP A 235 -14.50 -18.37 11.48
C ASP A 235 -15.69 -17.38 11.45
N ASN A 236 -16.28 -17.17 10.28
CA ASN A 236 -17.34 -16.17 10.04
C ASN A 236 -18.20 -16.58 8.83
N LYS A 237 -18.91 -17.70 8.99
CA LYS A 237 -19.73 -18.33 7.92
C LYS A 237 -20.77 -17.39 7.33
N GLU A 238 -21.31 -16.49 8.14
CA GLU A 238 -22.39 -15.57 7.79
C GLU A 238 -21.92 -14.18 7.35
N ILE A 239 -20.62 -13.98 7.08
CA ILE A 239 -20.04 -12.66 6.77
C ILE A 239 -20.74 -11.94 5.61
N LEU A 240 -21.20 -12.69 4.60
CA LEU A 240 -21.90 -12.15 3.44
C LEU A 240 -23.29 -11.59 3.78
N ASN A 241 -23.95 -12.09 4.83
CA ASN A 241 -25.24 -11.55 5.27
C ASN A 241 -25.10 -10.12 5.82
N TYR A 242 -23.89 -9.65 6.11
CA TYR A 242 -23.63 -8.32 6.64
C TYR A 242 -22.86 -7.44 5.66
N ILE A 243 -21.80 -7.98 5.06
CA ILE A 243 -20.88 -7.23 4.20
C ILE A 243 -21.27 -7.30 2.72
N GLY A 244 -22.05 -8.30 2.31
CA GLY A 244 -22.48 -8.45 0.92
C GLY A 244 -21.37 -8.81 -0.05
N HIS A 245 -21.64 -8.56 -1.33
CA HIS A 245 -20.81 -8.95 -2.47
C HIS A 245 -20.10 -7.78 -3.16
N GLY A 246 -20.21 -6.57 -2.61
CA GLY A 246 -19.60 -5.40 -3.21
C GLY A 246 -19.65 -4.15 -2.33
N ASP A 247 -18.78 -3.21 -2.65
CA ASP A 247 -18.81 -1.84 -2.15
C ASP A 247 -18.61 -0.84 -3.29
N VAL A 248 -19.07 0.38 -3.07
CA VAL A 248 -18.82 1.51 -3.97
C VAL A 248 -18.18 2.60 -3.15
N ARG A 249 -17.05 3.12 -3.63
CA ARG A 249 -16.43 4.33 -3.08
C ARG A 249 -16.67 5.49 -4.01
N LEU A 250 -17.09 6.62 -3.44
CA LEU A 250 -17.21 7.89 -4.12
C LEU A 250 -16.19 8.84 -3.49
N SER A 251 -15.57 9.69 -4.30
CA SER A 251 -14.75 10.79 -3.81
C SER A 251 -14.97 12.05 -4.62
N TYR A 252 -15.03 13.19 -3.95
CA TYR A 252 -15.19 14.51 -4.56
C TYR A 252 -14.14 15.47 -4.01
N ASN A 253 -13.36 16.06 -4.91
CA ASN A 253 -12.30 17.01 -4.58
C ASN A 253 -12.80 18.45 -4.80
N LEU A 254 -12.82 19.26 -3.76
CA LEU A 254 -13.20 20.67 -3.83
C LEU A 254 -12.04 21.53 -3.33
N ASN A 255 -11.24 22.06 -4.27
CA ASN A 255 -9.95 22.68 -3.96
C ASN A 255 -9.07 21.67 -3.20
N ASP A 256 -8.55 22.05 -2.02
CA ASP A 256 -7.77 21.17 -1.15
C ASP A 256 -8.64 20.33 -0.19
N HIS A 257 -9.97 20.36 -0.33
CA HIS A 257 -10.87 19.54 0.47
C HIS A 257 -11.25 18.26 -0.27
N ILE A 258 -11.26 17.13 0.44
CA ILE A 258 -11.64 15.83 -0.12
C ILE A 258 -12.79 15.26 0.70
N PHE A 259 -13.89 14.95 0.03
CA PHE A 259 -15.03 14.24 0.59
C PHE A 259 -15.05 12.84 0.02
N SER A 260 -15.14 11.82 0.86
CA SER A 260 -15.24 10.43 0.43
C SER A 260 -16.39 9.71 1.13
N LEU A 261 -17.08 8.86 0.38
CA LEU A 261 -18.18 8.04 0.87
C LEU A 261 -17.95 6.59 0.40
N MET A 262 -17.85 5.66 1.34
CA MET A 262 -17.95 4.23 1.05
C MET A 262 -19.37 3.76 1.36
N LEU A 263 -19.99 3.03 0.43
CA LEU A 263 -21.29 2.39 0.59
C LEU A 263 -21.16 0.89 0.39
N ARG A 264 -21.85 0.12 1.22
CA ARG A 264 -21.90 -1.34 1.17
C ARG A 264 -23.29 -1.84 1.52
N ASN A 265 -23.75 -2.87 0.83
CA ASN A 265 -25.04 -3.51 1.10
C ASN A 265 -25.02 -5.00 0.76
N ASN A 266 -25.74 -5.82 1.52
CA ASN A 266 -25.90 -7.25 1.25
C ASN A 266 -26.91 -7.57 0.13
N LEU A 267 -27.63 -6.56 -0.37
CA LEU A 267 -28.63 -6.64 -1.44
C LEU A 267 -29.79 -7.62 -1.15
N HIS A 268 -30.07 -7.92 0.12
CA HIS A 268 -31.28 -8.64 0.47
C HIS A 268 -32.47 -7.68 0.35
N PHE A 269 -33.47 -8.02 -0.47
CA PHE A 269 -34.67 -7.21 -0.68
C PHE A 269 -35.79 -7.49 0.34
N ASP A 270 -35.41 -8.01 1.52
CA ASP A 270 -36.30 -8.37 2.61
C ASP A 270 -35.86 -7.68 3.94
N LYS A 271 -36.47 -8.08 5.05
CA LYS A 271 -36.18 -7.52 6.39
C LYS A 271 -34.77 -7.83 6.91
N THR A 272 -34.02 -8.69 6.22
CA THR A 272 -32.63 -9.06 6.56
C THR A 272 -31.60 -8.19 5.84
N ASN A 273 -32.01 -7.10 5.17
CA ASN A 273 -31.07 -6.15 4.58
C ASN A 273 -30.10 -5.58 5.63
N LYS A 274 -28.82 -5.57 5.27
CA LYS A 274 -27.70 -5.04 6.06
C LYS A 274 -26.78 -4.25 5.14
N GLY A 275 -26.12 -3.24 5.69
CA GLY A 275 -25.18 -2.44 4.95
C GLY A 275 -24.35 -1.56 5.86
N ALA A 276 -23.51 -0.73 5.24
CA ALA A 276 -22.70 0.26 5.91
C ALA A 276 -22.44 1.48 5.03
N ALA A 277 -22.18 2.59 5.70
CA ALA A 277 -21.67 3.81 5.10
C ALA A 277 -20.48 4.33 5.92
N GLU A 278 -19.42 4.77 5.24
CA GLU A 278 -18.30 5.50 5.85
C GLU A 278 -18.15 6.84 5.14
N LEU A 279 -18.44 7.93 5.84
CA LEU A 279 -18.23 9.30 5.39
C LEU A 279 -16.89 9.80 5.92
N SER A 280 -16.11 10.39 5.04
CA SER A 280 -14.77 10.88 5.29
C SER A 280 -14.63 12.29 4.75
N TYR A 281 -14.13 13.21 5.57
CA TYR A 281 -13.83 14.57 5.18
C TYR A 281 -12.38 14.90 5.52
N MET A 282 -11.62 15.30 4.51
CA MET A 282 -10.22 15.69 4.62
C MET A 282 -10.10 17.16 4.27
N PHE A 283 -9.39 17.91 5.10
CA PHE A 283 -9.22 19.35 4.93
C PHE A 283 -7.75 19.73 5.16
N PRO A 284 -7.25 20.74 4.42
CA PRO A 284 -5.83 21.08 4.48
C PRO A 284 -5.46 21.59 5.87
N ILE A 285 -4.33 21.11 6.40
CA ILE A 285 -3.73 21.62 7.64
C ILE A 285 -2.30 22.10 7.32
N PHE A 286 -2.07 23.39 7.54
CA PHE A 286 -0.75 24.03 7.47
C PHE A 286 0.07 23.75 6.19
N SER A 287 -0.59 23.45 5.06
CA SER A 287 0.03 23.17 3.74
C SER A 287 1.18 22.15 3.77
N SER A 288 1.12 21.18 4.70
CA SER A 288 2.26 20.33 5.09
C SER A 288 2.30 18.95 4.42
N GLY A 289 1.30 18.61 3.60
CA GLY A 289 1.06 17.23 3.12
C GLY A 289 0.27 16.37 4.10
N VAL A 290 0.01 16.87 5.32
CA VAL A 290 -0.91 16.29 6.30
C VAL A 290 -2.24 17.04 6.26
N TYR A 291 -3.34 16.27 6.26
CA TYR A 291 -4.70 16.80 6.23
C TYR A 291 -5.39 16.46 7.55
N GLY A 292 -6.26 17.36 8.00
CA GLY A 292 -7.23 17.04 9.04
C GLY A 292 -8.21 16.01 8.50
N TYR A 293 -8.63 15.08 9.36
CA TYR A 293 -9.44 13.95 8.96
C TYR A 293 -10.60 13.73 9.92
N LEU A 294 -11.82 13.88 9.42
CA LEU A 294 -13.05 13.54 10.11
C LEU A 294 -13.65 12.31 9.45
N GLN A 295 -13.98 11.30 10.25
CA GLN A 295 -14.61 10.07 9.79
C GLN A 295 -15.90 9.81 10.58
N TYR A 296 -16.96 9.40 9.89
CA TYR A 296 -18.16 8.85 10.48
C TYR A 296 -18.51 7.51 9.81
N PHE A 297 -18.55 6.45 10.60
CA PHE A 297 -18.96 5.12 10.18
C PHE A 297 -20.32 4.77 10.79
N THR A 298 -21.22 4.22 9.98
CA THR A 298 -22.49 3.65 10.42
C THR A 298 -22.77 2.34 9.68
N GLY A 299 -23.23 1.31 10.39
CA GLY A 299 -23.60 0.02 9.80
C GLY A 299 -22.76 -1.16 10.29
N TYR A 300 -22.64 -2.19 9.46
CA TYR A 300 -22.00 -3.47 9.79
C TYR A 300 -20.61 -3.62 9.17
N GLY A 301 -19.72 -4.41 9.79
CA GLY A 301 -18.42 -4.70 9.19
C GLY A 301 -17.41 -3.56 9.28
N GLU A 302 -17.43 -2.75 10.35
CA GLU A 302 -16.35 -1.78 10.62
C GLU A 302 -15.01 -2.49 10.81
N SER A 303 -15.02 -3.60 11.54
CA SER A 303 -13.89 -4.48 11.79
C SER A 303 -14.35 -5.93 11.72
N LEU A 304 -13.44 -6.87 11.47
CA LEU A 304 -13.78 -8.28 11.35
C LEU A 304 -14.41 -8.85 12.63
N ILE A 305 -13.92 -8.51 13.82
CA ILE A 305 -14.50 -9.02 15.07
C ILE A 305 -15.92 -8.53 15.33
N ASP A 306 -16.29 -7.39 14.74
CA ASP A 306 -17.62 -6.78 14.84
C ASP A 306 -18.37 -6.84 13.49
N TYR A 307 -18.06 -7.82 12.62
CA TYR A 307 -18.66 -7.92 11.29
C TYR A 307 -20.18 -8.03 11.32
N ASP A 308 -20.71 -8.67 12.37
CA ASP A 308 -22.11 -8.95 12.62
C ASP A 308 -22.77 -7.93 13.56
N ARG A 309 -22.08 -6.83 13.89
CA ARG A 309 -22.60 -5.78 14.79
C ARG A 309 -22.77 -4.45 14.05
N HIS A 310 -23.89 -3.80 14.34
CA HIS A 310 -24.10 -2.42 13.91
C HIS A 310 -23.27 -1.49 14.79
N THR A 311 -22.49 -0.62 14.17
CA THR A 311 -21.65 0.36 14.84
C THR A 311 -21.92 1.75 14.30
N ASP A 312 -22.12 2.72 15.18
CA ASP A 312 -22.08 4.15 14.88
C ASP A 312 -20.85 4.75 15.55
N LYS A 313 -19.89 5.25 14.77
CA LYS A 313 -18.62 5.75 15.28
C LYS A 313 -18.18 7.00 14.55
N VAL A 314 -17.82 8.04 15.30
CA VAL A 314 -17.20 9.26 14.78
C VAL A 314 -15.74 9.30 15.21
N GLY A 315 -14.85 9.84 14.39
CA GLY A 315 -13.44 10.00 14.70
C GLY A 315 -12.85 11.26 14.10
N LEU A 316 -11.90 11.86 14.82
CA LEU A 316 -11.16 13.04 14.39
C LEU A 316 -9.65 12.76 14.50
N GLY A 317 -8.90 13.19 13.50
CA GLY A 317 -7.45 13.07 13.49
C GLY A 317 -6.83 13.60 12.21
N PHE A 318 -5.88 12.85 11.65
CA PHE A 318 -5.04 13.27 10.54
C PHE A 318 -4.88 12.16 9.51
N VAL A 319 -4.70 12.54 8.24
CA VAL A 319 -4.46 11.65 7.11
C VAL A 319 -3.29 12.15 6.28
N ILE A 320 -2.51 11.20 5.75
CA ILE A 320 -1.37 11.44 4.86
C ILE A 320 -1.82 11.07 3.44
N LEU A 321 -1.66 12.02 2.51
CA LEU A 321 -2.11 11.90 1.12
C LEU A 321 -0.98 12.00 0.08
N LYS A 322 0.27 12.20 0.51
CA LYS A 322 1.46 12.35 -0.35
C LYS A 322 2.66 11.60 0.21
#